data_AF-A0A2L2Z672-F1
#
_entry.id   AF-A0A2L2Z672-F1
#
_cell.length_a   1.000
_cell.length_b   1.000
_cell.length_c   1.000
_cell.angle_alpha   90.00
_cell.angle_beta   90.00
_cell.angle_gamma   90.00
#
_symmetry.space_group_name_H-M   'P 1'
#
loop_
_entity.id
_entity.type
_entity.pdbx_description
1 polymer ?
#
loop_
_entity_poly.entity_id
_entity_poly.type
_entity_poly.pdbx_seq_one_letter_code
_entity_poly.pdbx_strand_id
1 'polypeptide(L)' 'EKATTKLRVVFNASSSTSTGVSLNDVILKGDVVEDIFEIMTRFRKHKYAFTADIQKMFRQIKIDPSLLDLL' A
#
# COMPACT_ATOMS: atom_id res chain seq x y z
N GLU A 1 3.82 28.82 -19.85
CA GLU A 1 3.80 27.66 -18.92
C GLU A 1 3.45 26.40 -19.70
N LYS A 2 4.22 25.32 -19.60
CA LYS A 2 3.85 24.04 -20.24
C LYS A 2 2.91 23.27 -19.31
N ALA A 3 1.65 23.13 -19.71
CA ALA A 3 0.70 22.23 -19.06
C ALA A 3 1.07 20.78 -19.41
N THR A 4 1.97 20.16 -18.64
CA THR A 4 2.27 18.74 -18.79
C THR A 4 1.17 17.93 -18.09
N THR A 5 0.56 16.98 -18.80
CA THR A 5 -0.41 16.05 -18.20
C THR A 5 0.29 15.21 -17.12
N LYS A 6 -0.27 15.19 -15.90
CA LYS A 6 0.27 14.41 -14.78
C LYS A 6 0.19 12.91 -15.10
N LEU A 7 1.32 12.30 -15.46
CA LEU A 7 1.42 10.87 -15.72
C LEU A 7 1.44 10.09 -14.39
N ARG A 8 0.73 8.96 -14.34
CA ARG A 8 0.71 8.02 -13.21
C ARG A 8 1.11 6.63 -13.70
N VAL A 9 2.12 6.05 -13.06
CA VAL A 9 2.52 4.65 -13.30
C VAL A 9 1.64 3.76 -12.43
N VAL A 10 1.01 2.75 -13.03
CA VAL A 10 0.16 1.77 -12.36
C VAL A 10 0.71 0.38 -12.65
N PHE A 11 1.04 -0.37 -11.61
CA PHE A 11 1.46 -1.77 -11.71
C PHE A 11 0.22 -2.66 -11.61
N ASN A 12 -0.09 -3.40 -12.67
CA ASN A 12 -1.29 -4.26 -12.73
C ASN A 12 -0.99 -5.66 -12.17
N ALA A 13 -1.19 -5.85 -10.87
CA ALA A 13 -0.96 -7.14 -10.20
C ALA A 13 -2.07 -8.19 -10.46
N SER A 14 -3.21 -7.81 -11.06
CA SER A 14 -4.30 -8.73 -11.38
C SER A 14 -4.24 -9.25 -12.82
N SER A 15 -3.26 -8.83 -13.62
CA SER A 15 -3.06 -9.39 -14.96
C SER A 15 -2.61 -10.84 -14.84
N SER A 16 -3.29 -11.75 -15.51
CA SER A 16 -2.85 -13.14 -15.60
C SER A 16 -1.57 -13.24 -16.42
N THR A 17 -0.69 -14.13 -15.98
CA THR A 17 0.49 -14.54 -16.74
C THR A 17 0.12 -15.59 -17.78
N SER A 18 1.09 -16.07 -18.57
CA SER A 18 0.89 -17.16 -19.53
C SER A 18 0.38 -18.47 -18.90
N THR A 19 0.55 -18.64 -17.59
CA THR A 19 0.04 -19.78 -16.82
C THR A 19 -1.39 -19.57 -16.30
N GLY A 20 -1.98 -18.39 -16.53
CA GLY A 20 -3.34 -18.03 -16.09
C GLY A 20 -3.41 -17.51 -14.65
N VAL A 21 -2.30 -17.45 -13.91
CA VAL A 21 -2.23 -16.99 -12.51
C VAL A 21 -1.76 -15.54 -12.46
N SER A 22 -2.35 -14.72 -11.57
CA SER A 22 -1.94 -13.33 -11.31
C SER A 22 -1.11 -13.21 -10.03
N LEU A 23 -0.41 -12.08 -9.87
CA LEU A 23 0.39 -11.83 -8.67
C LEU A 23 -0.47 -11.81 -7.40
N ASN A 24 -1.69 -11.27 -7.49
CA ASN A 24 -2.64 -11.24 -6.37
C ASN A 24 -3.10 -12.64 -5.91
N ASP A 25 -3.01 -13.65 -6.76
CA ASP A 25 -3.40 -15.03 -6.43
C ASP A 25 -2.31 -15.77 -5.64
N VAL A 26 -1.05 -15.33 -5.77
CA VAL A 26 0.12 -16.00 -5.19
C VAL A 26 0.57 -15.33 -3.89
N ILE A 27 0.35 -14.01 -3.76
CA ILE A 27 0.70 -13.29 -2.54
C ILE A 27 -0.25 -13.68 -1.40
N LEU A 28 0.32 -14.17 -0.30
CA LEU A 28 -0.43 -14.41 0.93
C LEU A 28 -0.97 -13.09 1.47
N LYS A 29 -2.28 -13.06 1.74
CA LYS A 29 -2.92 -11.91 2.38
C LYS A 29 -2.38 -11.78 3.80
N GLY A 30 -1.75 -10.65 4.11
CA GLY A 30 -1.35 -10.32 5.46
C GLY A 30 -2.56 -10.07 6.38
N ASP A 31 -2.35 -10.26 7.67
CA ASP A 31 -3.33 -9.92 8.69
C ASP A 31 -3.42 -8.39 8.82
N VAL A 32 -4.51 -7.82 8.35
CA VAL A 32 -4.86 -6.42 8.62
C VAL A 32 -5.90 -6.43 9.73
N VAL A 33 -5.43 -6.37 10.96
CA VAL A 33 -6.26 -6.41 12.17
C VAL A 33 -6.18 -5.05 12.85
N GLU A 34 -6.77 -4.03 12.23
CA GLU A 34 -7.06 -2.80 12.96
C GLU A 34 -8.51 -2.39 12.73
N ASP A 35 -9.28 -2.35 13.82
CA ASP A 35 -10.63 -1.81 13.82
C ASP A 35 -10.57 -0.28 13.82
N ILE A 36 -11.08 0.33 12.74
CA ILE A 36 -11.14 1.77 12.57
C ILE A 36 -11.84 2.44 13.77
N PHE A 37 -12.88 1.81 14.33
CA PHE A 37 -13.59 2.36 15.48
C PHE A 37 -12.70 2.46 16.72
N GLU A 38 -11.89 1.43 16.96
CA GLU A 38 -10.93 1.40 18.06
C GLU A 38 -9.84 2.46 17.89
N ILE A 39 -9.26 2.56 16.69
CA ILE A 39 -8.26 3.59 16.36
C ILE A 39 -8.82 4.98 16.64
N MET A 40 -10.02 5.28 16.13
CA MET A 40 -10.65 6.59 16.27
C MET A 40 -10.98 6.93 17.73
N THR A 41 -11.41 5.94 18.51
CA THR A 41 -11.71 6.09 19.94
C THR A 41 -10.45 6.42 20.73
N ARG A 42 -9.34 5.71 20.47
CA ARG A 42 -8.03 5.97 21.09
C ARG A 42 -7.48 7.34 20.70
N PHE A 43 -7.60 7.72 19.43
CA PHE A 43 -7.15 9.02 18.93
C PHE A 43 -7.86 10.20 19.62
N ARG A 44 -9.16 10.07 19.89
CA ARG A 44 -9.97 11.10 20.56
C ARG A 44 -9.83 11.15 22.08
N LYS A 45 -9.15 10.19 22.70
CA LYS A 45 -9.03 10.08 24.17
C LYS A 45 -8.23 11.23 24.78
N HIS A 46 -7.30 11.81 24.04
CA HIS A 46 -6.37 12.81 24.56
C HIS A 46 -6.74 14.23 24.11
N LYS A 47 -6.45 15.22 24.96
CA LYS A 47 -6.72 16.64 24.70
C LYS A 47 -5.92 17.20 23.51
N TYR A 48 -4.77 16.62 23.22
CA TYR A 48 -3.88 17.03 22.15
C TYR A 48 -3.57 15.83 21.27
N ALA A 49 -3.53 16.05 19.95
CA ALA A 49 -3.22 15.03 18.95
C ALA A 49 -2.27 15.62 17.90
N PHE A 50 -1.37 14.78 17.42
CA PHE A 50 -0.46 15.11 16.32
C PHE A 50 -0.83 14.28 15.10
N THR A 51 -0.78 14.90 13.93
CA THR A 51 -1.03 14.25 12.65
C THR A 51 0.17 14.48 11.73
N ALA A 52 0.51 13.46 10.95
CA ALA A 52 1.55 13.54 9.94
C ALA A 52 1.14 12.68 8.74
N ASP A 53 1.50 13.14 7.54
CA ASP A 53 1.31 12.39 6.31
C ASP A 53 2.63 11.74 5.89
N ILE A 54 2.61 10.43 5.62
CA ILE A 54 3.76 9.71 5.07
C ILE A 54 3.59 9.63 3.56
N GLN A 55 4.23 10.58 2.87
CA GLN A 55 4.17 10.63 1.42
C GLN A 55 4.72 9.33 0.80
N LYS A 56 3.90 8.70 -0.06
CA LYS A 56 4.23 7.44 -0.75
C LYS A 56 4.58 6.30 0.23
N MET A 57 3.82 6.14 1.32
CA MET A 57 4.09 5.18 2.39
C MET A 57 4.51 3.77 1.93
N PHE A 58 3.85 3.20 0.91
CA PHE A 58 4.16 1.86 0.41
C PHE A 58 5.57 1.74 -0.18
N ARG A 59 6.17 2.85 -0.65
CA ARG A 59 7.54 2.87 -1.19
C ARG A 59 8.62 2.96 -0.11
N GLN A 60 8.24 3.23 1.14
CA GLN A 60 9.16 3.35 2.26
C GLN A 60 9.41 2.00 2.96
N ILE A 61 8.74 0.94 2.51
CA ILE A 61 8.89 -0.42 3.04
C ILE A 61 10.04 -1.10 2.29
N LYS A 62 11.03 -1.61 3.04
CA LYS A 62 12.09 -2.45 2.46
C LYS A 62 11.51 -3.83 2.15
N ILE A 63 11.69 -4.27 0.92
CA ILE A 63 11.27 -5.60 0.46
C ILE A 63 12.43 -6.57 0.68
N ASP A 64 12.09 -7.79 1.08
CA ASP A 64 13.06 -8.89 1.16
C ASP A 64 13.69 -9.12 -0.23
N PRO A 65 15.02 -9.17 -0.36
CA PRO A 65 15.68 -9.42 -1.64
C PRO A 65 15.20 -10.68 -2.36
N SER A 66 14.79 -11.72 -1.62
CA SER A 66 14.26 -12.96 -2.20
C SER A 66 12.90 -12.80 -2.88
N LEU A 67 12.18 -11.72 -2.59
CA LEU A 67 10.86 -11.41 -3.16
C LEU A 67 10.92 -10.32 -4.23
N LEU A 68 12.11 -9.79 -4.55
CA LEU A 68 12.24 -8.69 -5.50
C LEU A 68 11.85 -9.10 -6.92
N ASP A 69 12.07 -10.36 -7.30
CA ASP A 69 11.72 -10.91 -8.63
C ASP A 69 10.20 -11.03 -8.86
N LEU A 70 9.39 -10.84 -7.82
CA LEU A 70 7.92 -10.86 -7.88
C LEU A 70 7.28 -9.49 -8.18
N LEU A 71 8.08 -8.41 -8.23
CA LEU A 71 7.64 -7.02 -8.43
C LEU A 71 8.08 -6.45 -9.78
#